data_AF-A0A2A4XBA4-F1
#
_entry.id   AF-A0A2A4XBA4-F1
#
_cell.length_a   1.000
_cell.length_b   1.000
_cell.length_c   1.000
_cell.angle_alpha   90.00
_cell.angle_beta   90.00
_cell.angle_gamma   90.00
#
_symmetry.space_group_name_H-M   'P 1'
#
loop_
_entity.id
_entity.type
_entity.pdbx_description
1 polymer ?
#
loop_
_entity_poly.entity_id
_entity_poly.type
_entity_poly.pdbx_seq_one_letter_code
_entity_poly.pdbx_strand_id
1 'polypeptide(L)'
;MKKLLLILACTLAIPISYGRDTGFAIECTPSNNGLKQILAFFEIGIDKRVRYLEAGTQTMWDNHEWENGYVTVSSFIQTKGNTEASLISFTKIELETMIGEFVSMSDSSNTISMQCQRWSPQTRNK
;
A
#
# COMPACT_ATOMS: atom_id res chain seq x y z
N MET A 1 25.01 23.94 26.54
CA MET A 1 24.58 23.46 25.21
C MET A 1 25.14 22.08 24.89
N LYS A 2 24.77 21.02 25.63
CA LYS A 2 25.26 19.64 25.38
C LYS A 2 24.18 18.56 25.46
N LYS A 3 22.93 18.91 25.77
CA LYS A 3 21.82 17.95 25.90
C LYS A 3 20.85 17.92 24.71
N LEU A 4 20.99 18.84 23.74
CA LEU A 4 20.07 18.93 22.59
C LEU A 4 20.50 18.09 21.37
N LEU A 5 21.73 17.56 21.37
CA LEU A 5 22.29 16.83 20.22
C LEU A 5 22.03 15.32 20.23
N LEU A 6 21.57 14.75 21.36
CA LEU A 6 21.31 13.30 21.44
C LEU A 6 19.93 12.88 20.90
N ILE A 7 18.99 13.82 20.73
CA ILE A 7 17.64 13.49 20.27
C ILE A 7 17.59 13.40 18.73
N LEU A 8 18.51 14.06 18.01
CA LEU A 8 18.50 14.10 16.56
C LEU A 8 19.09 12.84 15.88
N ALA A 9 19.86 12.02 16.61
CA ALA A 9 20.47 10.81 16.06
C ALA A 9 19.58 9.56 16.20
N CYS A 10 18.61 9.55 17.13
CA CYS A 10 17.72 8.40 17.33
C CYS A 10 16.48 8.41 16.44
N THR A 11 16.19 9.51 15.73
CA THR A 11 15.06 9.58 14.78
C THR A 11 15.45 9.30 13.33
N LEU A 12 16.74 9.38 12.99
CA LEU A 12 17.27 9.08 11.64
C LEU A 12 17.58 7.60 11.41
N ALA A 13 17.48 6.78 12.45
CA ALA A 13 17.71 5.34 12.40
C ALA A 13 16.53 4.60 13.03
N ILE A 14 15.33 4.87 12.53
CA ILE A 14 14.34 3.79 12.46
C ILE A 14 14.69 3.03 11.19
N PRO A 15 15.53 1.99 11.22
CA PRO A 15 15.41 0.98 10.19
C PRO A 15 13.98 0.50 10.34
N ILE A 16 13.14 0.79 9.36
CA ILE A 16 11.97 -0.04 9.12
C ILE A 16 12.58 -1.38 8.71
N SER A 17 13.00 -2.14 9.72
CA SER A 17 13.43 -3.51 9.62
C SER A 17 12.16 -4.24 9.22
N TYR A 18 11.94 -4.38 7.91
CA TYR A 18 11.16 -5.47 7.35
C TYR A 18 11.88 -6.73 7.79
N GLY A 19 11.55 -7.18 9.01
CA GLY A 19 12.19 -8.32 9.62
C GLY A 19 11.84 -9.52 8.78
N ARG A 20 12.84 -10.22 8.21
CA ARG A 20 12.80 -11.63 7.84
C ARG A 20 11.60 -12.16 7.02
N ASP A 21 10.76 -11.29 6.48
CA ASP A 21 9.55 -11.64 5.77
C ASP A 21 9.90 -11.61 4.28
N THR A 22 9.91 -12.80 3.67
CA THR A 22 9.96 -12.90 2.21
C THR A 22 8.69 -12.23 1.67
N GLY A 23 8.85 -11.32 0.71
CA GLY A 23 7.78 -10.43 0.29
C GLY A 23 8.29 -9.44 -0.73
N PHE A 24 7.42 -8.60 -1.27
CA PHE A 24 7.79 -7.50 -2.15
C PHE A 24 6.76 -6.38 -2.03
N ALA A 25 7.15 -5.18 -2.42
CA ALA A 25 6.24 -4.07 -2.61
C ALA A 25 6.11 -3.72 -4.09
N ILE A 26 5.03 -3.06 -4.45
CA ILE A 26 4.88 -2.37 -5.73
C ILE A 26 4.67 -0.89 -5.40
N GLU A 27 5.55 -0.04 -5.90
CA GLU A 27 5.36 1.42 -5.85
C GLU A 27 4.71 1.85 -7.17
N CYS A 28 3.57 2.53 -7.10
CA CYS A 28 2.88 3.11 -8.25
C CYS A 28 2.91 4.65 -8.17
N THR A 29 3.42 5.27 -9.23
CA THR A 29 3.47 6.72 -9.39
C THR A 29 2.37 7.16 -10.35
N PRO A 30 1.42 8.00 -9.92
CA PRO A 30 0.33 8.45 -10.78
C PRO A 30 0.79 9.48 -11.81
N SER A 31 0.18 9.45 -13.00
CA SER A 31 0.51 10.36 -14.11
C SER A 31 0.15 11.82 -13.86
N ASN A 32 -0.75 12.09 -12.91
CA ASN A 32 -1.27 13.41 -12.58
C ASN A 32 -0.51 14.11 -11.43
N ASN A 33 0.69 13.66 -11.09
CA ASN A 33 1.47 14.14 -9.93
C ASN A 33 0.76 13.95 -8.57
N GLY A 34 -0.19 13.02 -8.47
CA GLY A 34 -0.82 12.62 -7.22
C GLY A 34 0.14 11.91 -6.26
N LEU A 35 -0.39 11.52 -5.09
CA LEU A 35 0.38 10.77 -4.10
C LEU A 35 0.73 9.37 -4.62
N LYS A 36 2.00 9.00 -4.51
CA LYS A 36 2.47 7.64 -4.79
C LYS A 36 1.76 6.63 -3.90
N GLN A 37 1.43 5.48 -4.47
CA GLN A 37 0.89 4.33 -3.75
C GLN A 37 1.99 3.30 -3.54
N ILE A 38 2.13 2.78 -2.32
CA ILE A 38 3.07 1.69 -2.01
C ILE A 38 2.26 0.51 -1.49
N LEU A 39 2.20 -0.55 -2.29
CA LEU A 39 1.43 -1.77 -2.02
C LEU A 39 2.39 -2.87 -1.59
N ALA A 40 2.31 -3.31 -0.34
CA ALA A 40 3.19 -4.35 0.21
C ALA A 40 2.51 -5.72 0.23
N PHE A 41 3.19 -6.73 -0.30
CA PHE A 41 2.77 -8.12 -0.36
C PHE A 41 3.76 -8.99 0.44
N PHE A 42 3.29 -9.59 1.53
CA PHE A 42 4.08 -10.49 2.38
C PHE A 42 3.80 -11.95 1.98
N GLU A 43 4.83 -12.81 1.85
CA GLU A 43 4.66 -14.21 1.38
C GLU A 43 4.02 -15.14 2.40
N ILE A 44 3.88 -14.73 3.66
CA ILE A 44 3.37 -15.63 4.70
C ILE A 44 1.83 -15.63 4.68
N GLY A 45 1.27 -16.52 3.85
CA GLY A 45 -0.08 -17.05 3.99
C GLY A 45 -1.21 -16.11 3.56
N ILE A 46 -1.75 -16.40 2.36
CA ILE A 46 -3.15 -16.27 1.94
C ILE A 46 -4.01 -15.45 2.92
N ASP A 47 -4.32 -14.21 2.52
CA ASP A 47 -5.18 -13.26 3.22
C ASP A 47 -4.69 -12.82 4.62
N LYS A 48 -4.26 -11.56 4.75
CA LYS A 48 -4.98 -10.53 5.54
C LYS A 48 -4.15 -9.28 5.85
N ARG A 49 -4.76 -8.14 5.50
CA ARG A 49 -4.69 -6.82 6.15
C ARG A 49 -3.36 -6.06 6.00
N VAL A 50 -3.33 -5.19 4.99
CA VAL A 50 -2.44 -4.03 5.01
C VAL A 50 -3.02 -2.99 5.98
N ARG A 51 -2.30 -2.83 7.11
CA ARG A 51 -2.38 -1.86 8.22
C ARG A 51 -3.74 -1.28 8.67
N TYR A 52 -4.09 -1.72 9.88
CA TYR A 52 -4.97 -1.09 10.87
C TYR A 52 -4.62 0.40 11.12
N LEU A 53 -5.52 1.30 10.73
CA LEU A 53 -5.68 2.62 11.33
C LEU A 53 -7.12 2.70 11.86
N GLU A 54 -7.36 2.08 13.01
CA GLU A 54 -8.60 2.30 13.77
C GLU A 54 -8.56 3.72 14.37
N ALA A 55 -8.96 4.71 13.58
CA ALA A 55 -9.16 6.06 14.07
C ALA A 55 -10.61 6.20 14.56
N GLY A 56 -10.93 5.61 15.72
CA GLY A 56 -12.09 5.89 16.61
C GLY A 56 -13.53 5.76 16.07
N THR A 57 -13.79 5.96 14.78
CA THR A 57 -15.12 6.02 14.15
C THR A 57 -15.17 5.30 12.80
N GLN A 58 -14.02 4.97 12.20
CA GLN A 58 -13.91 4.36 10.87
C GLN A 58 -12.87 3.23 10.89
N THR A 59 -13.23 2.09 10.32
CA THR A 59 -12.32 0.97 10.06
C THR A 59 -11.96 1.01 8.59
N MET A 60 -10.66 1.03 8.26
CA MET A 60 -10.16 0.92 6.89
C MET A 60 -9.36 -0.36 6.73
N TRP A 61 -9.48 -0.99 5.58
CA TRP A 61 -8.67 -2.15 5.22
C TRP A 61 -8.56 -2.30 3.70
N ASP A 62 -7.49 -2.97 3.28
CA ASP A 62 -7.28 -3.34 1.89
C ASP A 62 -7.49 -4.85 1.70
N ASN A 63 -8.08 -5.20 0.56
CA ASN A 63 -8.12 -6.55 0.01
C ASN A 63 -7.33 -6.60 -1.29
N HIS A 64 -6.88 -7.79 -1.70
CA HIS A 64 -6.29 -7.97 -3.01
C HIS A 64 -6.80 -9.23 -3.71
N GLU A 65 -6.91 -9.16 -5.02
CA GLU A 65 -7.32 -10.25 -5.88
C GLU A 65 -6.26 -10.46 -6.97
N TRP A 66 -5.83 -11.71 -7.13
CA TRP A 66 -4.86 -12.11 -8.15
C TRP A 66 -5.61 -12.76 -9.31
N GLU A 67 -5.52 -12.13 -10.47
CA GLU A 67 -6.02 -12.67 -11.73
C GLU A 67 -4.83 -12.98 -12.64
N ASN A 68 -5.04 -13.75 -13.71
CA ASN A 68 -3.93 -14.11 -14.61
C ASN A 68 -3.27 -12.86 -15.22
N GLY A 69 -2.05 -12.54 -14.78
CA GLY A 69 -1.30 -11.36 -15.21
C GLY A 69 -1.64 -10.05 -14.52
N TYR A 70 -2.61 -10.02 -13.59
CA TYR A 70 -3.03 -8.80 -12.90
C TYR A 70 -3.12 -8.97 -11.38
N VAL A 71 -2.96 -7.87 -10.67
CA VAL A 71 -3.36 -7.75 -9.26
C VAL A 71 -4.27 -6.54 -9.10
N THR A 72 -5.40 -6.73 -8.42
CA THR A 72 -6.30 -5.65 -8.02
C THR A 72 -6.23 -5.48 -6.52
N VAL A 73 -5.93 -4.28 -6.04
CA VAL A 73 -5.96 -3.92 -4.62
C VAL A 73 -7.13 -2.96 -4.38
N SER A 74 -8.05 -3.35 -3.51
CA SER A 74 -9.28 -2.63 -3.22
C SER A 74 -9.29 -2.16 -1.77
N SER A 75 -9.56 -0.88 -1.56
CA SER A 75 -9.63 -0.26 -0.23
C SER A 75 -11.07 -0.04 0.17
N PHE A 76 -11.39 -0.36 1.42
CA PHE A 76 -12.74 -0.27 1.97
C PHE A 76 -12.76 0.56 3.25
N ILE A 77 -13.92 1.16 3.50
CA ILE A 77 -14.22 1.83 4.77
C ILE A 77 -15.53 1.32 5.36
N GLN A 78 -15.55 1.14 6.67
CA GLN A 78 -16.76 0.89 7.44
C GLN A 78 -16.85 1.88 8.59
N THR A 79 -17.91 2.69 8.58
CA THR A 79 -18.23 3.63 9.65
C THR A 79 -18.91 2.92 10.82
N LYS A 80 -18.65 3.37 12.05
CA LYS A 80 -19.28 2.84 13.25
C LYS A 80 -20.81 2.90 13.14
N GLY A 81 -21.47 1.75 13.34
CA GLY A 81 -22.92 1.62 13.24
C GLY A 81 -23.44 1.21 11.86
N ASN A 82 -22.58 1.14 10.85
CA ASN A 82 -22.91 0.55 9.55
C ASN A 82 -22.56 -0.94 9.53
N THR A 83 -23.45 -1.79 9.01
CA THR A 83 -23.20 -3.24 8.88
C THR A 83 -22.41 -3.59 7.63
N GLU A 84 -22.39 -2.70 6.64
CA GLU A 84 -21.73 -2.93 5.35
C GLU A 84 -20.51 -2.02 5.18
N ALA A 85 -19.51 -2.56 4.48
CA ALA A 85 -18.33 -1.81 4.06
C ALA A 85 -18.58 -1.16 2.71
N SER A 86 -18.07 0.05 2.51
CA SER A 86 -18.10 0.73 1.21
C SER A 86 -16.71 0.70 0.59
N LEU A 87 -16.63 0.33 -0.70
CA LEU A 87 -15.43 0.51 -1.50
C LEU A 87 -15.14 2.01 -1.61
N ILE A 88 -13.89 2.42 -1.38
CA ILE A 88 -13.46 3.82 -1.50
C ILE A 88 -12.50 4.04 -2.67
N SER A 89 -11.75 3.01 -3.05
CA SER A 89 -10.85 3.05 -4.19
C SER A 89 -10.40 1.66 -4.57
N PHE A 90 -9.93 1.49 -5.80
CA PHE A 90 -9.16 0.32 -6.18
C PHE A 90 -8.02 0.69 -7.13
N THR A 91 -7.00 -0.16 -7.14
CA THR A 91 -5.84 -0.11 -8.02
C THR A 91 -5.72 -1.42 -8.75
N LYS A 92 -5.82 -1.44 -10.08
CA LYS A 92 -5.53 -2.62 -10.90
C LYS A 92 -4.15 -2.46 -11.55
N ILE A 93 -3.31 -3.49 -11.48
CA ILE A 93 -1.93 -3.47 -11.99
C ILE A 93 -1.71 -4.68 -12.89
N GLU A 94 -1.23 -4.45 -14.10
CA GLU A 94 -0.70 -5.48 -14.98
C GLU A 94 0.73 -5.83 -14.56
N LEU A 95 0.98 -7.10 -14.26
CA LEU A 95 2.23 -7.55 -13.63
C LEU A 95 3.41 -7.63 -14.61
N GLU A 96 3.14 -7.82 -15.90
CA GLU A 96 4.18 -7.91 -16.94
C GLU A 96 4.71 -6.52 -17.32
N THR A 97 3.80 -5.59 -17.59
CA THR A 97 4.13 -4.22 -18.02
C THR A 97 4.34 -3.26 -16.86
N MET A 98 3.88 -3.63 -15.66
CA MET A 98 3.83 -2.78 -14.47
C MET A 98 3.08 -1.46 -14.70
N ILE A 99 2.06 -1.49 -15.55
CA ILE A 99 1.12 -0.38 -15.75
C ILE A 99 -0.06 -0.58 -14.80
N GLY A 100 -0.48 0.50 -14.14
CA GLY A 100 -1.61 0.48 -13.20
C GLY A 100 -2.68 1.51 -13.52
N GLU A 101 -3.88 1.26 -13.02
CA GLU A 101 -5.02 2.17 -13.05
C GLU A 101 -5.57 2.31 -11.64
N PHE A 102 -5.68 3.54 -11.17
CA PHE A 102 -6.29 3.89 -9.89
C PHE A 102 -7.64 4.55 -10.13
N VAL A 103 -8.65 4.13 -9.37
CA VAL A 103 -9.98 4.73 -9.38
C VAL A 103 -10.38 5.04 -7.95
N SER A 104 -10.74 6.30 -7.69
CA SER A 104 -11.40 6.71 -6.45
C SER A 104 -12.91 6.66 -6.62
N MET A 105 -13.62 6.10 -5.65
CA MET A 105 -15.09 6.08 -5.69
C MET A 105 -15.70 7.47 -5.45
N SER A 106 -14.94 8.43 -4.90
CA SER A 106 -15.37 9.83 -4.78
C SER A 106 -15.41 10.57 -6.11
N ASP A 107 -14.67 10.08 -7.12
CA ASP A 107 -14.58 10.64 -8.48
C ASP A 107 -14.39 9.49 -9.46
N SER A 108 -15.39 8.60 -9.54
CA SER A 108 -15.28 7.36 -10.32
C SER A 108 -15.25 7.59 -11.83
N SER A 109 -15.54 8.80 -12.29
CA SER A 109 -15.35 9.24 -13.68
C SER A 109 -13.88 9.39 -14.07
N ASN A 110 -12.97 9.43 -13.10
CA ASN A 110 -11.58 9.77 -13.31
C ASN A 110 -10.67 8.59 -12.97
N THR A 111 -10.31 7.83 -14.01
CA THR A 111 -9.26 6.81 -13.91
C THR A 111 -7.90 7.46 -14.05
N ILE A 112 -7.04 7.26 -13.04
CA ILE A 112 -5.68 7.77 -13.03
C ILE A 112 -4.73 6.65 -13.44
N SER A 113 -4.10 6.79 -14.61
CA SER A 113 -3.03 5.88 -15.02
C SER A 113 -1.80 6.05 -14.13
N MET A 114 -1.13 4.93 -13.84
CA MET A 114 0.04 4.88 -12.96
C MET A 114 1.15 4.07 -13.61
N GLN A 115 2.39 4.51 -13.42
CA GLN A 115 3.56 3.69 -13.69
C GLN A 115 4.00 3.02 -12.38
N CYS A 116 4.06 1.70 -12.39
CA CYS A 116 4.44 0.94 -11.22
C CYS A 116 5.85 0.32 -11.37
N GLN A 117 6.45 0.00 -10.24
CA GLN A 117 7.74 -0.70 -10.14
C GLN A 117 7.74 -1.65 -8.94
N ARG A 118 8.27 -2.86 -9.14
CA ARG A 118 8.35 -3.88 -8.10
C ARG A 118 9.63 -3.71 -7.28
N TRP A 119 9.46 -3.69 -5.96
CA TRP A 119 10.49 -3.63 -4.94
C TRP A 119 10.50 -4.93 -4.14
N SER A 120 11.29 -5.91 -4.55
CA SER A 120 11.63 -7.02 -3.66
C SER A 120 12.77 -6.60 -2.73
N PRO A 121 12.83 -7.09 -1.47
CA PRO A 121 14.06 -7.02 -0.70
C PRO A 121 15.18 -7.52 -1.60
N GLN A 122 16.22 -6.71 -1.84
CA GLN A 122 17.45 -7.25 -2.34
C GLN A 122 17.85 -8.31 -1.32
N THR A 123 17.77 -9.59 -1.70
CA THR A 123 18.41 -10.65 -0.93
C THR A 123 19.81 -10.14 -0.61
N ARG A 124 20.04 -9.85 0.67
CA ARG A 124 21.29 -9.27 1.13
C ARG A 124 22.33 -10.37 0.92
N ASN A 125 23.04 -10.23 -0.21
CA ASN A 125 24.11 -11.08 -0.72
C ASN A 125 23.68 -12.43 -1.32
N LYS A 126 24.36 -12.71 -2.45
CA LYS A 126 24.59 -14.03 -3.06
C LYS A 126 25.04 -15.06 -2.04
#